data_AF-A0A7X2U084-F1
#
_entry.id   AF-A0A7X2U084-F1
#
_cell.length_a   1.000
_cell.length_b   1.000
_cell.length_c   1.000
_cell.angle_alpha   90.00
_cell.angle_beta   90.00
_cell.angle_gamma   90.00
#
_symmetry.space_group_name_H-M   'P 1'
#
loop_
_entity.id
_entity.type
_entity.pdbx_description
1 polymer ?
#
loop_
_entity_poly.entity_id
_entity_poly.type
_entity_poly.pdbx_seq_one_letter_code
_entity_poly.pdbx_strand_id
1 'polypeptide(L)'
;MNPAITLKPAKFGAEQRADQRQEPRRPGKGNVVVRWSNPRAQQVEGRLMDVSDNSFRMSHECSSLTAGQFVEFAHFESKGRAQVVWTRINARAVESGFVVAKYDS
;
A
#
# COMPACT_ATOMS: atom_id res chain seq x y z
N MET A 1 -11.56 -57.76 21.11
CA MET A 1 -10.95 -57.06 22.26
C MET A 1 -9.53 -56.68 21.86
N ASN A 2 -9.24 -55.40 21.68
CA ASN A 2 -7.88 -54.88 21.42
C ASN A 2 -7.57 -53.80 22.48
N PRO A 3 -6.32 -53.72 22.97
CA PRO A 3 -6.00 -53.05 24.23
C PRO A 3 -5.75 -51.54 24.10
N ALA A 4 -5.85 -50.87 25.25
CA ALA A 4 -5.74 -49.44 25.47
C ALA A 4 -4.38 -48.85 25.05
N ILE A 5 -4.41 -47.77 24.27
CA ILE A 5 -3.25 -46.91 24.03
C ILE A 5 -3.45 -45.62 24.82
N THR A 6 -2.68 -45.49 25.91
CA THR A 6 -2.48 -44.25 26.65
C THR A 6 -1.71 -43.27 25.77
N LEU A 7 -2.39 -42.23 25.29
CA LEU A 7 -1.73 -41.08 24.65
C LEU A 7 -1.56 -39.97 25.70
N LYS A 8 -0.30 -39.65 25.99
CA LYS A 8 0.13 -38.47 26.76
C LYS A 8 -0.28 -37.19 26.02
N PRO A 9 -0.58 -36.07 26.70
CA PRO A 9 -0.91 -34.83 26.02
C PRO A 9 0.32 -34.33 25.24
N ALA A 10 0.18 -34.29 23.91
CA ALA A 10 1.11 -33.59 23.06
C ALA A 10 1.07 -32.11 23.42
N LYS A 11 2.24 -31.54 23.69
CA LYS A 11 2.43 -30.09 23.76
C LYS A 11 2.00 -29.52 22.41
N PHE A 12 0.84 -28.88 22.34
CA PHE A 12 0.46 -28.02 21.22
C PHE A 12 1.39 -26.80 21.26
N GLY A 13 2.56 -26.97 20.64
CA GLY A 13 3.44 -25.89 20.29
C GLY A 13 2.70 -24.95 19.35
N ALA A 14 2.82 -23.66 19.65
CA ALA A 14 2.60 -22.52 18.78
C ALA A 14 1.58 -22.72 17.66
N GLU A 15 0.38 -22.16 17.85
CA GLU A 15 -0.46 -21.73 16.73
C GLU A 15 0.37 -20.81 15.82
N GLN A 16 1.05 -21.40 14.84
CA GLN A 16 1.39 -20.76 13.59
C GLN A 16 0.06 -20.39 12.94
N ARG A 17 -0.46 -19.22 13.30
CA ARG A 17 -1.36 -18.51 12.41
C ARG A 17 -0.56 -18.21 11.17
N ALA A 18 -0.76 -19.05 10.16
CA ALA A 18 -0.40 -18.77 8.80
C ALA A 18 -1.10 -17.46 8.38
N ASP A 19 -0.49 -16.32 8.67
CA ASP A 19 -0.81 -15.05 8.01
C ASP A 19 -0.24 -15.19 6.59
N GLN A 20 -1.12 -15.62 5.68
CA GLN A 20 -0.88 -15.74 4.25
C GLN A 20 -0.75 -14.35 3.62
N ARG A 21 0.28 -13.61 3.98
CA ARG A 21 0.66 -12.36 3.31
C ARG A 21 2.13 -12.44 2.96
N GLN A 22 2.37 -12.83 1.71
CA GLN A 22 3.69 -13.06 1.12
C GLN A 22 4.54 -11.80 0.93
N GLU A 23 4.07 -10.62 1.35
CA GLU A 23 4.83 -9.38 1.16
C GLU A 23 4.86 -8.56 2.46
N PRO A 24 6.07 -8.20 2.95
CA PRO A 24 6.21 -7.38 4.14
C PRO A 24 5.69 -5.97 3.83
N ARG A 25 4.44 -5.69 4.22
CA ARG A 25 3.89 -4.33 4.26
C ARG A 25 4.69 -3.55 5.30
N ARG A 26 5.75 -2.88 4.85
CA ARG A 26 6.49 -1.95 5.70
C ARG A 26 5.53 -0.81 6.02
N PRO A 27 5.26 -0.49 7.30
CA PRO A 27 4.54 0.73 7.61
C PRO A 27 5.33 1.88 7.01
N GLY A 28 4.79 2.51 5.95
CA GLY A 28 5.41 3.64 5.29
C GLY A 28 5.50 4.81 6.25
N LYS A 29 6.57 4.87 7.06
CA LYS A 29 6.89 6.07 7.83
C LYS A 29 7.54 7.05 6.87
N GLY A 30 6.72 7.85 6.18
CA GLY A 30 7.24 8.84 5.27
C GLY A 30 6.14 9.69 4.63
N ASN A 31 6.56 10.88 4.23
CA ASN A 31 5.75 11.72 3.37
C ASN A 31 6.07 11.30 1.93
N VAL A 32 5.02 11.14 1.13
CA VAL A 32 5.14 10.95 -0.31
C VAL A 32 4.68 12.23 -0.97
N VAL A 33 5.47 12.72 -1.90
CA VAL A 33 5.13 13.88 -2.71
C VAL A 33 4.73 13.38 -4.09
N VAL A 34 3.54 13.75 -4.50
CA VAL A 34 2.98 13.43 -5.81
C VAL A 34 2.84 14.73 -6.59
N ARG A 35 3.32 14.75 -7.84
CA ARG A 35 3.34 15.92 -8.72
C ARG A 35 2.64 15.57 -10.03
N TRP A 36 1.87 16.48 -10.58
CA TRP A 36 1.23 16.32 -11.89
C TRP A 36 1.16 17.65 -12.61
N SER A 37 1.17 17.60 -13.94
CA SER A 37 1.33 18.79 -14.79
C SER A 37 0.07 19.14 -15.59
N ASN A 38 -0.99 18.33 -15.50
CA ASN A 38 -2.19 18.45 -16.33
C ASN A 38 -3.44 18.47 -15.43
N PRO A 39 -4.30 19.52 -15.44
CA PRO A 39 -4.27 20.72 -16.30
C PRO A 39 -3.32 21.86 -15.85
N ARG A 40 -2.72 21.76 -14.65
CA ARG A 40 -1.70 22.70 -14.16
C ARG A 40 -0.66 21.93 -13.35
N ALA A 41 0.59 22.41 -13.34
CA ALA A 41 1.62 21.92 -12.43
C ALA A 41 1.16 22.09 -10.98
N GLN A 42 0.86 20.96 -10.33
CA GLN A 42 0.49 20.88 -8.93
C GLN A 42 1.30 19.78 -8.27
N GLN A 43 1.47 19.93 -6.96
CA GLN A 43 2.02 18.88 -6.12
C GLN A 43 1.18 18.76 -4.86
N VAL A 44 1.01 17.54 -4.40
CA VAL A 44 0.42 17.23 -3.11
C VAL A 44 1.40 16.42 -2.31
N GLU A 45 1.59 16.85 -1.07
CA GLU A 45 2.26 16.05 -0.06
C GLU A 45 1.19 15.32 0.75
N GLY A 46 1.50 14.09 1.12
CA GLY A 46 0.61 13.25 1.86
C GLY A 46 1.38 12.16 2.56
N ARG A 47 0.66 11.48 3.44
CA ARG A 47 1.20 10.40 4.23
C ARG A 47 1.12 9.10 3.46
N LEU A 48 2.26 8.45 3.26
CA LEU A 48 2.30 7.10 2.72
C LEU A 48 1.66 6.16 3.74
N MET A 49 0.60 5.45 3.34
CA MET A 49 -0.12 4.51 4.19
C MET A 49 0.42 3.10 4.02
N ASP A 50 0.65 2.70 2.77
CA ASP A 50 1.14 1.37 2.39
C ASP A 50 1.91 1.51 1.06
N VAL A 51 2.97 0.73 0.87
CA VAL A 51 3.74 0.64 -0.36
C VAL A 51 4.05 -0.82 -0.65
N SER A 52 3.88 -1.18 -1.92
CA SER A 52 4.22 -2.47 -2.52
C SER A 52 5.05 -2.20 -3.78
N ASP A 53 5.70 -3.23 -4.32
CA ASP A 53 6.61 -3.09 -5.47
C ASP A 53 5.99 -2.43 -6.71
N ASN A 54 4.67 -2.50 -6.83
CA ASN A 54 3.91 -1.99 -7.97
C ASN A 54 2.81 -1.00 -7.60
N SER A 55 2.55 -0.75 -6.32
CA SER A 55 1.43 0.12 -5.93
C SER A 55 1.68 0.76 -4.58
N PHE A 56 1.08 1.92 -4.34
CA PHE A 56 1.14 2.54 -3.03
C PHE A 56 -0.16 3.27 -2.73
N ARG A 57 -0.40 3.50 -1.45
CA ARG A 57 -1.55 4.24 -0.94
C ARG A 57 -1.07 5.45 -0.18
N MET A 58 -1.73 6.57 -0.43
CA MET A 58 -1.40 7.84 0.18
C MET A 58 -2.67 8.49 0.70
N SER A 59 -2.60 8.98 1.93
CA SER A 59 -3.60 9.87 2.52
C SER A 59 -3.13 11.31 2.39
N HIS A 60 -3.95 12.20 1.86
CA HIS A 60 -3.63 13.60 1.57
C HIS A 60 -4.90 14.45 1.68
N GLU A 61 -4.77 15.77 1.63
CA GLU A 61 -5.94 16.68 1.76
C GLU A 61 -6.41 17.23 0.39
N CYS A 62 -5.74 16.87 -0.70
CA CYS A 62 -6.03 17.39 -2.04
C CYS A 62 -7.06 16.52 -2.78
N SER A 63 -8.28 17.01 -2.96
CA SER A 63 -9.31 16.35 -3.76
C SER A 63 -9.12 16.47 -5.28
N SER A 64 -8.07 17.14 -5.75
CA SER A 64 -7.80 17.35 -7.18
C SER A 64 -7.24 16.13 -7.90
N LEU A 65 -6.88 15.07 -7.17
CA LEU A 65 -6.45 13.81 -7.78
C LEU A 65 -7.64 13.05 -8.34
N THR A 66 -7.58 12.77 -9.64
CA THR A 66 -8.66 12.06 -10.35
C THR A 66 -8.19 10.67 -10.76
N ALA A 67 -9.06 9.67 -10.62
CA ALA A 67 -8.79 8.31 -11.11
C ALA A 67 -8.48 8.32 -12.63
N GLY A 68 -7.50 7.51 -13.04
CA GLY A 68 -6.97 7.44 -14.39
C GLY A 68 -5.82 8.41 -14.65
N GLN A 69 -5.59 9.40 -13.79
CA GLN A 69 -4.53 10.39 -13.97
C GLN A 69 -3.13 9.81 -13.68
N PHE A 70 -2.17 10.13 -14.55
CA PHE A 70 -0.76 9.83 -14.31
C PHE A 70 -0.10 10.96 -13.51
N VAL A 71 0.65 10.57 -12.51
CA VAL A 71 1.33 11.45 -11.58
C VAL A 71 2.76 10.97 -11.38
N GLU A 72 3.66 11.89 -11.09
CA GLU A 72 5.03 11.60 -10.70
C GLU A 72 5.09 11.54 -9.18
N PHE A 73 5.59 10.45 -8.62
CA PHE A 73 5.73 10.30 -7.18
C PHE A 73 7.19 10.32 -6.79
N ALA A 74 7.46 10.84 -5.60
CA ALA A 74 8.75 10.78 -4.94
C ALA A 74 8.52 10.47 -3.46
N HIS A 75 9.08 9.35 -3.01
CA HIS A 75 9.23 9.02 -1.59
C HIS A 75 10.71 8.77 -1.28
N PHE A 76 11.04 8.54 -0.01
CA PHE A 76 12.42 8.39 0.45
C PHE A 76 13.19 7.25 -0.27
N GLU A 77 12.50 6.16 -0.59
CA GLU A 77 13.11 4.96 -1.20
C GLU A 77 13.13 5.00 -2.73
N SER A 78 12.12 5.61 -3.38
CA SER A 78 12.00 5.61 -4.85
C SER A 78 11.27 6.84 -5.39
N LYS A 79 11.55 7.15 -6.65
CA LYS A 79 10.82 8.13 -7.46
C LYS A 79 10.41 7.49 -8.78
N GLY A 80 9.26 7.87 -9.32
CA GLY A 80 8.76 7.31 -10.57
C GLY A 80 7.44 7.90 -11.02
N ARG A 81 6.78 7.22 -11.95
CA ARG A 81 5.42 7.55 -12.39
C ARG A 81 4.44 6.52 -11.87
N ALA A 82 3.28 6.98 -11.46
CA ALA A 82 2.19 6.14 -11.04
C ALA A 82 0.87 6.66 -11.60
N GLN A 83 -0.08 5.78 -11.78
CA GLN A 83 -1.44 6.11 -12.16
C GLN A 83 -2.34 6.04 -10.95
N VAL A 84 -3.17 7.06 -10.76
CA VAL A 84 -4.25 7.03 -9.77
C VAL A 84 -5.26 6.00 -10.23
N VAL A 85 -5.48 4.94 -9.46
CA VAL A 85 -6.49 3.92 -9.79
C VAL A 85 -7.82 4.26 -9.14
N TRP A 86 -7.80 4.80 -7.93
CA TRP A 86 -8.98 5.21 -7.21
C TRP A 86 -8.67 6.34 -6.24
N THR A 87 -9.68 7.16 -5.96
CA THR A 87 -9.65 8.23 -4.98
C THR A 87 -10.87 8.12 -4.09
N ARG A 88 -10.67 8.07 -2.78
CA ARG A 88 -11.72 8.02 -1.76
C ARG A 88 -11.61 9.26 -0.90
N ILE A 89 -12.61 10.12 -0.99
CA ILE A 89 -12.71 11.33 -0.16
C ILE A 89 -13.43 10.94 1.14
N ASN A 90 -12.73 10.97 2.26
CA ASN A 90 -13.32 10.83 3.60
C ASN A 90 -13.49 12.22 4.24
N ALA A 91 -14.29 12.32 5.31
CA ALA A 91 -14.60 13.59 5.98
C ALA A 91 -13.39 14.37 6.53
N ARG A 92 -12.24 13.70 6.70
CA ARG A 92 -11.00 14.31 7.23
C ARG A 92 -9.80 14.24 6.29
N ALA A 93 -9.84 13.42 5.26
CA ALA A 93 -8.72 13.18 4.36
C ALA A 93 -9.17 12.51 3.07
N VAL A 94 -8.41 12.72 2.01
CA VAL A 94 -8.53 12.01 0.73
C VAL A 94 -7.52 10.88 0.73
N GLU A 95 -7.98 9.66 0.50
CA GLU A 95 -7.12 8.52 0.25
C GLU A 95 -7.06 8.30 -1.26
N SER A 96 -5.88 8.03 -1.81
CA SER A 96 -5.75 7.61 -3.19
C SER A 96 -4.84 6.41 -3.31
N GLY A 97 -5.26 5.48 -4.17
CA GLY A 97 -4.48 4.33 -4.57
C GLY A 97 -3.77 4.62 -5.88
N PHE A 98 -2.48 4.34 -5.91
CA PHE A 98 -1.60 4.57 -7.04
C PHE A 98 -0.98 3.25 -7.47
N VAL A 99 -0.87 3.04 -8.78
CA VAL A 99 -0.13 1.91 -9.37
C VAL A 99 1.08 2.47 -10.10
N VAL A 100 2.27 2.03 -9.71
CA VAL A 100 3.53 2.43 -10.33
C VAL A 100 3.55 1.91 -11.77
N ALA A 101 3.66 2.83 -12.72
CA ALA A 101 3.86 2.50 -14.12
C ALA A 101 5.29 1.99 -14.28
N LYS A 102 5.47 0.67 -14.43
CA LYS A 102 6.75 0.11 -14.88
C LYS A 102 6.91 0.48 -16.35
N TYR A 103 8.02 1.13 -16.69
CA TYR A 103 8.43 1.22 -18.08
C TYR A 103 8.77 -0.21 -18.53
N ASP A 104 7.97 -0.74 -19.45
CA ASP A 104 8.34 -1.96 -20.19
C ASP A 104 9.50 -1.54 -21.11
N SER A 105 10.70 -2.04 -20.80
CA SER A 105 11.91 -1.81 -21.60
C SER A 105 12.01 -2.82 -22.72
#